data_AF-D7R8M1-F1
#
_entry.id   AF-D7R8M1-F1
#
_cell.length_a   1.000
_cell.length_b   1.000
_cell.length_c   1.000
_cell.angle_alpha   90.00
_cell.angle_beta   90.00
_cell.angle_gamma   90.00
#
_symmetry.space_group_name_H-M   'P 1'
#
loop_
_entity.id
_entity.type
_entity.pdbx_description
1 polymer ?
#
loop_
_entity_poly.entity_id
_entity_poly.type
_entity_poly.pdbx_seq_one_letter_code
_entity_poly.pdbx_strand_id
1 'polypeptide(L)' 'TVHWHGIELESYYDGVHGFSGIGQQLAPMIAPGATFVVRFTPPNTGTFWYHS' A
#
# COMPACT_ATOMS: atom_id res chain seq x y z
N THR A 1 4.86 -7.76 0.42
CA THR A 1 3.91 -6.70 0.83
C THR A 1 2.72 -6.81 -0.11
N VAL A 2 1.88 -5.78 -0.28
CA VAL A 2 0.96 -5.69 -1.41
C VAL A 2 1.06 -4.27 -1.97
N HIS A 3 1.44 -4.13 -3.24
CA HIS A 3 1.47 -2.86 -3.98
C HIS A 3 0.30 -2.77 -4.95
N TRP A 4 -0.26 -1.56 -5.12
CA TRP A 4 -1.45 -1.28 -5.92
C TRP A 4 -1.08 -0.52 -7.19
N HIS A 5 -0.73 -1.26 -8.23
CA HIS A 5 -0.13 -0.68 -9.42
C HIS A 5 -1.12 0.22 -10.18
N GLY A 6 -0.76 1.51 -10.28
CA GLY A 6 -1.53 2.53 -11.00
C GLY A 6 -2.63 3.20 -10.16
N ILE A 7 -2.72 2.90 -8.86
CA ILE A 7 -3.66 3.58 -7.96
C ILE A 7 -2.95 4.77 -7.29
N GLU A 8 -3.59 5.93 -7.33
CA GLU A 8 -3.20 7.08 -6.50
C GLU A 8 -3.84 6.92 -5.11
N LEU A 9 -3.01 6.69 -4.09
CA LEU A 9 -3.44 6.46 -2.71
C LEU A 9 -2.39 7.00 -1.71
N GLU A 10 -2.70 7.03 -0.42
CA GLU A 10 -1.74 7.49 0.59
C GLU A 10 -0.49 6.60 0.63
N SER A 11 0.70 7.21 0.61
CA SER A 11 1.98 6.48 0.57
C SER A 11 2.10 5.36 1.63
N TYR A 12 1.52 5.54 2.81
CA TYR A 12 1.51 4.52 3.88
C TYR A 12 0.86 3.19 3.47
N TYR A 13 -0.07 3.19 2.52
CA TYR A 13 -0.78 2.01 2.04
C TYR A 13 -0.21 1.45 0.72
N ASP A 14 0.84 2.07 0.18
CA ASP A 14 1.37 1.77 -1.16
C ASP A 14 2.22 0.48 -1.22
N GLY A 15 2.64 -0.06 -0.07
CA GLY A 15 3.26 -1.38 0.00
C GLY A 15 4.71 -1.47 -0.51
N VAL A 16 5.38 -0.34 -0.69
CA VAL A 16 6.82 -0.26 -1.02
C VAL A 16 7.64 -0.26 0.27
N HIS A 17 8.24 -1.41 0.59
CA HIS A 17 9.02 -1.56 1.81
C HIS A 17 10.21 -0.59 1.86
N GLY A 18 10.41 0.04 3.02
CA GLY A 18 11.47 1.02 3.23
C GLY A 18 11.17 2.42 2.69
N PHE A 19 10.01 2.62 2.05
CA PHE A 19 9.65 3.89 1.42
C PHE A 19 8.23 4.34 1.76
N SER A 20 7.23 3.47 1.63
CA SER A 20 5.84 3.74 1.99
C SER A 20 5.72 4.23 3.43
N GLY A 21 5.14 5.41 3.66
CA GLY A 21 5.09 6.02 4.98
C GLY A 21 4.22 7.27 5.10
N ILE A 22 4.07 7.77 6.33
CA ILE A 22 3.49 9.08 6.67
C ILE A 22 4.47 9.79 7.60
N GLY A 23 4.94 10.97 7.20
CA GLY A 23 5.91 11.74 7.96
C GLY A 23 7.21 10.95 8.19
N GLN A 24 7.56 10.70 9.45
CA GLN A 24 8.74 9.91 9.84
C GLN A 24 8.43 8.42 10.05
N GLN A 25 7.17 8.01 9.90
CA GLN A 25 6.75 6.63 10.13
C GLN A 25 6.65 5.87 8.80
N LEU A 26 7.38 4.76 8.69
CA LEU A 26 7.26 3.81 7.58
C LEU A 26 6.16 2.78 7.85
N ALA A 27 5.53 2.31 6.78
CA ALA A 27 4.63 1.17 6.82
C ALA A 27 5.40 -0.10 7.21
N PRO A 28 4.85 -0.94 8.12
CA PRO A 28 5.54 -2.12 8.57
C PRO A 28 5.58 -3.21 7.49
N MET A 29 6.62 -4.06 7.53
CA MET A 29 6.56 -5.34 6.84
C MET A 29 5.50 -6.24 7.48
N ILE A 30 4.73 -6.93 6.64
CA ILE A 30 3.77 -7.93 7.08
C ILE A 30 4.54 -9.24 7.31
N ALA A 31 4.86 -9.54 8.56
CA ALA A 31 5.50 -10.80 8.95
C ALA A 31 4.56 -12.00 8.73
N PRO A 32 5.08 -13.24 8.64
CA PRO A 32 4.24 -14.43 8.60
C PRO A 32 3.25 -14.47 9.77
N GLY A 33 1.96 -14.66 9.46
CA GLY A 33 0.88 -14.66 10.46
C GLY A 33 0.40 -13.27 10.91
N ALA A 34 1.07 -12.19 10.51
CA ALA A 34 0.61 -10.83 10.78
C ALA A 34 -0.43 -10.37 9.75
N THR A 35 -1.11 -9.26 10.05
CA THR A 35 -2.10 -8.65 9.16
C THR A 35 -1.88 -7.14 9.10
N PHE A 36 -2.15 -6.55 7.94
CA PHE A 36 -2.15 -5.11 7.72
C PHE A 36 -3.37 -4.74 6.88
N VAL A 37 -4.11 -3.72 7.33
CA VAL A 37 -5.35 -3.30 6.67
C VAL A 37 -5.07 -2.07 5.82
N VAL A 38 -5.35 -2.19 4.53
CA VAL A 38 -5.36 -1.08 3.58
C VAL A 38 -6.80 -0.72 3.28
N ARG A 39 -7.13 0.57 3.33
CA ARG A 39 -8.46 1.08 2.98
C ARG A 39 -8.30 2.40 2.23
N PHE A 40 -8.73 2.42 0.98
CA PHE A 40 -8.82 3.62 0.16
C PHE A 40 -10.02 3.52 -0.78
N THR A 41 -10.44 4.65 -1.33
CA THR A 41 -11.42 4.70 -2.42
C THR A 41 -10.64 4.98 -3.70
N PRO A 42 -10.69 4.12 -4.74
CA PRO A 42 -9.98 4.37 -5.98
C PRO A 42 -10.43 5.72 -6.60
N PRO A 43 -9.51 6.64 -6.92
CA PRO A 43 -9.90 7.99 -7.39
C PRO A 43 -10.28 8.02 -8.87
N ASN A 44 -9.76 7.07 -9.65
CA ASN A 44 -9.89 7.05 -11.11
C ASN A 44 -10.54 5.73 -11.59
N THR A 45 -11.33 5.81 -12.65
CA THR A 45 -11.87 4.63 -13.35
C THR A 45 -10.83 4.02 -14.28
N GLY A 46 -10.73 2.70 -14.32
CA GLY A 46 -9.82 2.01 -15.22
C GLY A 46 -9.56 0.57 -14.82
N THR A 47 -8.59 -0.07 -15.51
CA THR A 47 -8.10 -1.40 -15.15
C THR A 47 -6.79 -1.26 -14.39
N PHE A 48 -6.77 -1.76 -13.17
CA PHE A 48 -5.62 -1.74 -12.27
C PHE A 48 -5.36 -3.15 -11.72
N TRP A 49 -4.28 -3.32 -10.99
CA TRP A 49 -3.91 -4.61 -10.42
C TRP A 49 -3.11 -4.44 -9.13
N TYR A 50 -2.91 -5.54 -8.41
CA TYR A 50 -2.08 -5.57 -7.21
C TYR A 50 -1.15 -6.77 -7.24
N HIS A 51 -0.01 -6.65 -6.57
CA HIS A 51 0.98 -7.73 -6.48
C HIS A 51 1.83 -7.61 -5.21
N SER A 52 2.55 -8.68 -4.86
CA SER A 52 3.54 -8.65 -3.78
C SER A 52 4.84 -7.97 -4.19
#